data_AF-A0A412IIQ3-F1
#
_entry.id   AF-A0A412IIQ3-F1
#
_cell.length_a   1.000
_cell.length_b   1.000
_cell.length_c   1.000
_cell.angle_alpha   90.00
_cell.angle_beta   90.00
_cell.angle_gamma   90.00
#
_symmetry.space_group_name_H-M   'P 1'
#
loop_
_entity.id
_entity.type
_entity.pdbx_description
1 polymer ?
#
loop_
_entity_poly.entity_id
_entity_poly.type
_entity_poly.pdbx_seq_one_letter_code
_entity_poly.pdbx_strand_id
1 'polypeptide(L)'
;MDNNNNKKNKNKKKRSKKYDIERMVIYAVSMILLALVISLAVKNYRLESKLDKLSGGEAVATGTTVESDKAGNDKSDKAGSTDVTQSTETALPLTVQGDVQYVDIDVPQKENQENYNGDDLEDNGYPYAIKINRQENIVTVYTLDAAGYYTVPVRAMRCSVSPIGETPTGLFNIALKWDWLALFDDCYGQYVSQIDGDTLFHSVPYLDTTKDSLETWEFNKLGTGASLGCVRLCVADTKWIYENCESGTYVDIFDSDYYGPLGRPVPVTKLENTDEQGWDPTDMVEENPTTGKAVIYGAESHSIEQGENYDTMAGVMAFNSQREDVTDQLKVEGTVDNTKVGKYNVKYSFTDQGKEISKSIVITVEDEAAPVITRMPVEIKVANYSGQNEELAQIVASYVTAQDEDTIIKNAVATDGNGHRLDGTDVSELKEDAICVAVGEVKAEPGTYSVVCCARDAAGNRSQYHTVKVTIVK
;
A
#
# COMPACT_ATOMS: atom_id res chain seq x y z
N MET A 1 -26.64 -47.52 30.21
CA MET A 1 -26.24 -46.70 29.04
C MET A 1 -25.07 -45.77 29.36
N ASP A 2 -24.41 -45.91 30.51
CA ASP A 2 -23.49 -44.90 31.05
C ASP A 2 -22.00 -45.09 30.72
N ASN A 3 -21.61 -46.27 30.24
CA ASN A 3 -20.20 -46.55 29.92
C ASN A 3 -19.73 -45.98 28.56
N ASN A 4 -20.64 -45.65 27.64
CA ASN A 4 -20.28 -45.08 26.33
C ASN A 4 -20.08 -43.55 26.36
N ASN A 5 -20.80 -42.82 27.22
CA ASN A 5 -20.65 -41.37 27.37
C ASN A 5 -19.32 -41.00 28.06
N ASN A 6 -18.88 -41.79 29.04
CA ASN A 6 -17.60 -41.56 29.71
C ASN A 6 -16.37 -41.80 28.81
N LYS A 7 -16.47 -42.72 27.84
CA LYS A 7 -15.40 -42.99 26.86
C LYS A 7 -15.31 -41.90 25.79
N LYS A 8 -16.45 -41.38 25.31
CA LYS A 8 -16.50 -40.24 24.38
C LYS A 8 -15.95 -38.96 25.02
N ASN A 9 -16.31 -38.64 26.26
CA ASN A 9 -15.80 -37.45 26.96
C ASN A 9 -14.30 -37.53 27.27
N LYS A 10 -13.76 -38.71 27.63
CA LYS A 10 -12.31 -38.89 27.80
C LYS A 10 -11.55 -38.74 26.49
N ASN A 11 -12.06 -39.23 25.37
CA ASN A 11 -11.44 -39.05 24.06
C ASN A 11 -11.52 -37.61 23.54
N LYS A 12 -12.60 -36.87 23.84
CA LYS A 12 -12.76 -35.45 23.49
C LYS A 12 -11.77 -34.57 24.28
N LYS A 13 -11.65 -34.78 25.60
CA LYS A 13 -10.65 -34.10 26.45
C LYS A 13 -9.20 -34.42 26.06
N LYS A 14 -8.92 -35.64 25.60
CA LYS A 14 -7.57 -36.05 25.17
C LYS A 14 -7.21 -35.50 23.79
N ARG A 15 -8.21 -35.28 22.92
CA ARG A 15 -8.03 -34.58 21.63
C ARG A 15 -7.81 -33.09 21.83
N SER A 16 -8.61 -32.38 22.63
CA SER A 16 -8.41 -30.93 22.83
C SER A 16 -7.04 -30.62 23.44
N LYS A 17 -6.61 -31.40 24.45
CA LYS A 17 -5.27 -31.27 25.04
C LYS A 17 -4.12 -31.51 24.05
N LYS A 18 -4.35 -32.27 22.97
CA LYS A 18 -3.35 -32.49 21.91
C LYS A 18 -3.28 -31.26 20.98
N TYR A 19 -4.42 -30.69 20.62
CA TYR A 19 -4.50 -29.45 19.83
C TYR A 19 -3.92 -28.24 20.58
N ASP A 20 -4.12 -28.16 21.90
CA ASP A 20 -3.53 -27.10 22.73
C ASP A 20 -2.00 -27.17 22.76
N ILE A 21 -1.44 -28.38 22.79
CA ILE A 21 0.02 -28.60 22.75
C ILE A 21 0.57 -28.31 21.35
N GLU A 22 -0.11 -28.76 20.29
CA GLU A 22 0.30 -28.46 18.91
C GLU A 22 0.25 -26.95 18.61
N ARG A 23 -0.76 -26.22 19.10
CA ARG A 23 -0.81 -24.74 19.03
C ARG A 23 0.29 -24.07 19.84
N MET A 24 0.55 -24.51 21.07
CA MET A 24 1.66 -23.98 21.87
C MET A 24 3.02 -24.19 21.18
N VAL A 25 3.21 -25.33 20.51
CA VAL A 25 4.44 -25.59 19.74
C VAL A 25 4.52 -24.67 18.52
N ILE A 26 3.43 -24.45 17.79
CA ILE A 26 3.40 -23.52 16.64
C ILE A 26 3.70 -22.08 17.09
N TYR A 27 3.09 -21.61 18.19
CA TYR A 27 3.38 -20.29 18.75
C TYR A 27 4.82 -20.17 19.25
N ALA A 28 5.38 -21.21 19.85
CA ALA A 28 6.78 -21.21 20.25
C ALA A 28 7.72 -21.15 19.04
N VAL A 29 7.42 -21.89 17.96
CA VAL A 29 8.20 -21.87 16.72
C VAL A 29 8.08 -20.53 16.00
N SER A 30 6.89 -19.93 15.94
CA SER A 30 6.69 -18.61 15.32
C SER A 30 7.40 -17.50 16.09
N MET A 31 7.40 -17.55 17.42
CA MET A 31 8.17 -16.61 18.26
C MET A 31 9.68 -16.77 18.09
N ILE A 32 10.17 -18.00 17.90
CA ILE A 32 11.59 -18.26 17.60
C ILE A 32 11.96 -17.72 16.21
N LEU A 33 11.11 -17.93 15.20
CA LEU A 33 11.31 -17.40 13.85
C LEU A 33 11.27 -15.87 13.84
N LEU A 34 10.34 -15.25 14.56
CA LEU A 34 10.27 -13.79 14.71
C LEU A 34 11.52 -13.26 15.42
N ALA A 35 11.99 -13.92 16.49
CA ALA A 35 13.23 -13.54 17.17
C ALA A 35 14.48 -13.71 16.27
N LEU A 36 14.49 -14.70 15.38
CA LEU A 36 15.54 -14.88 14.37
C LEU A 36 15.50 -13.76 13.32
N VAL A 37 14.33 -13.40 12.81
CA VAL A 37 14.15 -12.28 11.88
C VAL A 37 14.58 -10.96 12.51
N ILE A 38 14.18 -10.69 13.76
CA ILE A 38 14.62 -9.51 14.50
C ILE A 38 16.14 -9.56 14.73
N SER A 39 16.70 -10.72 15.08
CA SER A 39 18.16 -10.87 15.26
C SER A 39 18.95 -10.67 13.97
N LEU A 40 18.40 -11.09 12.82
CA LEU A 40 18.96 -10.86 11.49
C LEU A 40 18.88 -9.38 11.11
N ALA A 41 17.74 -8.73 11.35
CA ALA A 41 17.56 -7.29 11.13
C ALA A 41 18.50 -6.46 12.00
N VAL A 42 18.67 -6.80 13.28
CA VAL A 42 19.62 -6.14 14.20
C VAL A 42 21.08 -6.40 13.78
N LYS A 43 21.40 -7.60 13.27
CA LYS A 43 22.72 -7.87 12.68
C LYS A 43 22.95 -7.06 11.42
N ASN A 44 21.94 -6.92 10.55
CA ASN A 44 22.02 -6.12 9.33
C ASN A 44 22.23 -4.64 9.64
N TYR A 45 21.46 -4.09 10.59
CA TYR A 45 21.63 -2.73 11.08
C TYR A 45 23.00 -2.49 11.77
N ARG A 46 23.51 -3.49 12.52
CA ARG A 46 24.86 -3.44 13.10
C ARG A 46 25.98 -3.57 12.06
N LEU A 47 25.70 -4.20 10.91
CA LEU A 47 26.62 -4.28 9.77
C LEU A 47 26.64 -2.96 9.01
N GLU A 48 25.48 -2.38 8.73
CA GLU A 48 25.33 -1.04 8.13
C GLU A 48 26.00 0.04 8.97
N SER A 49 25.73 0.09 10.29
CA SER A 49 26.40 1.05 11.19
C SER A 49 27.91 0.80 11.40
N LYS A 50 28.41 -0.41 11.15
CA LYS A 50 29.86 -0.70 11.12
C LYS A 50 30.48 -0.29 9.78
N LEU A 51 29.74 -0.42 8.68
CA LEU A 51 30.13 0.04 7.35
C LEU A 51 30.24 1.57 7.32
N ASP A 52 29.29 2.27 7.94
CA ASP A 52 29.35 3.74 8.13
C ASP A 52 30.58 4.17 8.92
N LYS A 53 30.92 3.44 9.99
CA LYS A 53 32.10 3.72 10.82
C LYS A 53 33.43 3.37 10.15
N LEU A 54 33.43 2.47 9.16
CA LEU A 54 34.61 2.13 8.36
C LEU A 54 34.81 3.10 7.18
N SER A 55 33.74 3.75 6.69
CA SER A 55 33.85 4.81 5.68
C SER A 55 34.32 6.17 6.25
N GLY A 56 34.13 6.38 7.56
CA GLY A 56 34.37 7.66 8.22
C GLY A 56 35.74 7.88 8.88
N GLY A 57 36.76 7.06 8.64
CA GLY A 57 38.04 7.27 9.32
C GLY A 57 39.25 6.53 8.75
N GLU A 58 40.03 7.22 7.91
CA GLU A 58 41.50 7.28 8.01
C GLU A 58 42.08 8.28 6.98
N ALA A 59 42.55 9.43 7.48
CA ALA A 59 43.84 10.04 7.09
C ALA A 59 44.14 11.27 7.97
N VAL A 60 44.90 11.07 9.04
CA VAL A 60 45.73 12.12 9.64
C VAL A 60 47.16 11.61 9.76
N ALA A 61 48.09 12.31 9.11
CA ALA A 61 49.50 12.54 9.48
C ALA A 61 50.14 13.37 8.35
N THR A 62 50.87 14.47 8.51
CA THR A 62 51.57 15.12 9.64
C THR A 62 52.17 16.44 9.09
N GLY A 63 52.35 17.49 9.92
CA GLY A 63 53.38 18.52 9.63
C GLY A 63 53.13 20.01 9.94
N THR A 64 52.78 20.35 11.18
CA THR A 64 53.36 21.41 12.05
C THR A 64 53.76 22.82 11.53
N THR A 65 53.02 23.85 12.02
CA THR A 65 53.36 25.25 12.46
C THR A 65 53.81 26.29 11.40
N VAL A 66 53.42 27.58 11.43
CA VAL A 66 53.35 28.58 12.52
C VAL A 66 52.27 29.66 12.21
N GLU A 67 51.73 30.25 13.29
CA GLU A 67 50.78 31.38 13.42
C GLU A 67 51.13 32.68 12.65
N SER A 68 50.11 33.44 12.20
CA SER A 68 49.73 34.75 12.81
C SER A 68 48.66 35.52 12.00
N ASP A 69 47.64 35.95 12.74
CA ASP A 69 46.88 37.21 12.71
C ASP A 69 46.21 37.82 11.45
N LYS A 70 44.88 38.01 11.64
CA LYS A 70 44.03 39.19 11.39
C LYS A 70 43.63 39.60 9.95
N ALA A 71 42.34 39.34 9.71
CA ALA A 71 41.27 40.26 9.30
C ALA A 71 41.62 41.61 8.63
N GLY A 72 40.98 41.87 7.48
CA GLY A 72 40.77 43.22 6.97
C GLY A 72 40.35 43.29 5.50
N ASN A 73 39.05 43.52 5.26
CA ASN A 73 38.49 44.12 4.04
C ASN A 73 39.37 45.28 3.51
N ASP A 74 39.54 45.42 2.19
CA ASP A 74 38.70 46.29 1.36
C ASP A 74 39.18 46.35 -0.11
N LYS A 75 38.26 46.83 -0.96
CA LYS A 75 38.30 46.95 -2.42
C LYS A 75 39.45 47.79 -3.01
N SER A 76 39.79 47.48 -4.26
CA SER A 76 39.70 48.35 -5.47
C SER A 76 40.92 48.35 -6.41
N ASP A 77 40.58 48.28 -7.70
CA ASP A 77 41.21 48.88 -8.88
C ASP A 77 42.54 48.36 -9.48
N LYS A 78 42.32 47.58 -10.57
CA LYS A 78 42.66 47.89 -11.97
C LYS A 78 44.13 47.87 -12.46
N ALA A 79 44.29 47.03 -13.49
CA ALA A 79 45.19 47.10 -14.64
C ALA A 79 46.66 46.67 -14.46
N GLY A 80 46.94 45.44 -14.89
CA GLY A 80 48.26 44.94 -15.23
C GLY A 80 48.14 43.85 -16.28
N SER A 81 48.32 44.24 -17.54
CA SER A 81 48.35 43.37 -18.71
C SER A 81 49.49 42.35 -18.61
N THR A 82 49.16 41.07 -18.54
CA THR A 82 50.01 39.98 -19.04
C THR A 82 49.12 38.97 -19.74
N ASP A 83 49.26 38.98 -21.06
CA ASP A 83 48.71 38.03 -22.01
C ASP A 83 49.24 36.63 -21.66
N VAL A 84 48.45 35.87 -20.92
CA VAL A 84 48.61 34.41 -20.80
C VAL A 84 47.43 33.84 -21.55
N THR A 85 47.70 33.49 -22.79
CA THR A 85 46.83 32.64 -23.60
C THR A 85 46.76 31.28 -22.91
N GLN A 86 45.80 31.10 -21.99
CA GLN A 86 45.33 29.78 -21.60
C GLN A 86 44.61 29.22 -22.82
N SER A 87 45.35 28.46 -23.62
CA SER A 87 44.75 27.44 -24.48
C SER A 87 44.04 26.46 -23.56
N THR A 88 42.75 26.65 -23.36
CA THR A 88 41.86 25.59 -22.95
C THR A 88 41.90 24.56 -24.07
N GLU A 89 42.77 23.54 -23.93
CA GLU A 89 42.63 22.31 -24.71
C GLU A 89 41.19 21.86 -24.53
N THR A 90 40.41 21.99 -25.59
CA THR A 90 39.04 21.49 -25.60
C THR A 90 39.19 19.99 -25.61
N ALA A 91 38.92 19.33 -24.48
CA ALA A 91 38.98 17.88 -24.37
C ALA A 91 38.14 17.28 -25.50
N LEU A 92 38.70 16.29 -26.22
CA LEU A 92 37.98 15.62 -27.28
C LEU A 92 36.68 15.00 -26.72
N PRO A 93 35.56 15.03 -27.47
CA PRO A 93 34.31 14.45 -26.99
C PRO A 93 34.47 12.95 -26.79
N LEU A 94 33.76 12.41 -25.79
CA LEU A 94 33.74 10.98 -25.53
C LEU A 94 33.20 10.24 -26.75
N THR A 95 33.84 9.15 -27.14
CA THR A 95 33.43 8.39 -28.32
C THR A 95 33.26 6.92 -27.98
N VAL A 96 32.08 6.37 -28.26
CA VAL A 96 31.83 4.93 -28.14
C VAL A 96 32.45 4.21 -29.33
N GLN A 97 33.22 3.15 -29.07
CA GLN A 97 33.89 2.36 -30.10
C GLN A 97 33.26 0.98 -30.29
N GLY A 98 33.03 0.64 -31.57
CA GLY A 98 32.52 -0.67 -31.98
C GLY A 98 31.03 -0.87 -31.71
N ASP A 99 30.56 -2.08 -31.99
CA ASP A 99 29.16 -2.45 -31.78
C ASP A 99 28.90 -2.78 -30.31
N VAL A 100 27.83 -2.21 -29.74
CA VAL A 100 27.41 -2.47 -28.36
C VAL A 100 26.45 -3.65 -28.35
N GLN A 101 26.78 -4.67 -27.55
CA GLN A 101 25.93 -5.82 -27.30
C GLN A 101 24.98 -5.51 -26.13
N TYR A 102 23.75 -6.02 -26.20
CA TYR A 102 22.73 -5.77 -25.20
C TYR A 102 22.27 -7.05 -24.50
N VAL A 103 21.73 -6.88 -23.30
CA VAL A 103 20.96 -7.88 -22.57
C VAL A 103 19.59 -7.30 -22.30
N ASP A 104 18.55 -8.05 -22.67
CA ASP A 104 17.18 -7.76 -22.27
C ASP A 104 16.96 -8.30 -20.85
N ILE A 105 16.25 -7.54 -20.03
CA ILE A 105 15.94 -7.90 -18.65
C ILE A 105 14.48 -8.29 -18.60
N ASP A 106 14.23 -9.52 -18.16
CA ASP A 106 12.89 -9.98 -17.85
C ASP A 106 12.37 -9.19 -16.65
N VAL A 107 11.49 -8.24 -16.92
CA VAL A 107 10.72 -7.56 -15.90
C VAL A 107 9.47 -8.39 -15.65
N PRO A 108 9.22 -8.83 -14.41
CA PRO A 108 7.96 -9.45 -14.05
C PRO A 108 6.84 -8.49 -14.45
N GLN A 109 6.08 -8.86 -15.48
CA GLN A 109 4.87 -8.11 -15.79
C GLN A 109 3.94 -8.34 -14.59
N LYS A 110 3.38 -7.26 -14.01
CA LYS A 110 2.13 -7.43 -13.27
C LYS A 110 1.19 -8.10 -14.27
N GLU A 111 0.69 -9.30 -13.95
CA GLU A 111 -0.39 -9.84 -14.75
C GLU A 111 -1.47 -8.78 -14.74
N ASN A 112 -1.76 -8.18 -15.90
CA ASN A 112 -3.01 -7.47 -16.11
C ASN A 112 -4.08 -8.56 -16.04
N GLN A 113 -4.41 -9.01 -14.83
CA GLN A 113 -5.69 -9.64 -14.57
C GLN A 113 -6.70 -8.55 -14.88
N GLU A 114 -7.18 -8.55 -16.13
CA GLU A 114 -8.26 -7.69 -16.57
C GLU A 114 -9.35 -7.69 -15.49
N ASN A 115 -9.45 -6.61 -14.70
CA ASN A 115 -10.56 -6.33 -13.79
C ASN A 115 -11.13 -7.57 -13.09
N TYR A 116 -10.35 -8.35 -12.33
CA TYR A 116 -10.91 -9.58 -11.75
C TYR A 116 -11.96 -9.25 -10.68
N ASN A 117 -13.22 -9.23 -11.10
CA ASN A 117 -14.39 -8.93 -10.29
C ASN A 117 -15.16 -10.22 -9.95
N GLY A 118 -14.53 -11.39 -10.03
CA GLY A 118 -15.22 -12.69 -10.07
C GLY A 118 -15.97 -12.92 -11.38
N ASP A 119 -16.69 -14.04 -11.50
CA ASP A 119 -17.53 -14.32 -12.67
C ASP A 119 -18.70 -13.31 -12.75
N ASP A 120 -19.11 -12.92 -13.96
CA ASP A 120 -20.33 -12.15 -14.16
C ASP A 120 -21.53 -13.02 -13.81
N LEU A 121 -22.20 -12.67 -12.70
CA LEU A 121 -23.31 -13.45 -12.17
C LEU A 121 -24.58 -13.11 -12.95
N GLU A 122 -25.20 -14.10 -13.57
CA GLU A 122 -26.50 -13.96 -14.23
C GLU A 122 -27.62 -13.66 -13.22
N ASP A 123 -28.66 -12.97 -13.68
CA ASP A 123 -29.87 -12.71 -12.92
C ASP A 123 -30.48 -14.01 -12.35
N ASN A 124 -30.61 -14.06 -11.03
CA ASN A 124 -31.27 -15.15 -10.30
C ASN A 124 -32.61 -14.75 -9.68
N GLY A 125 -33.16 -13.59 -10.07
CA GLY A 125 -34.44 -13.07 -9.64
C GLY A 125 -34.40 -12.18 -8.40
N TYR A 126 -33.22 -11.75 -7.97
CA TYR A 126 -33.03 -10.89 -6.79
C TYR A 126 -32.56 -9.49 -7.21
N PRO A 127 -32.80 -8.45 -6.40
CA PRO A 127 -32.39 -7.09 -6.78
C PRO A 127 -30.86 -6.89 -6.72
N TYR A 128 -30.17 -7.73 -5.94
CA TYR A 128 -28.76 -7.59 -5.63
C TYR A 128 -28.03 -8.93 -5.63
N ALA A 129 -26.74 -8.87 -5.94
CA ALA A 129 -25.75 -9.89 -5.61
C ALA A 129 -24.61 -9.27 -4.79
N ILE A 130 -23.96 -10.08 -3.96
CA ILE A 130 -22.86 -9.64 -3.10
C ILE A 130 -21.59 -10.35 -3.53
N LYS A 131 -20.50 -9.59 -3.69
CA LYS A 131 -19.16 -10.14 -3.91
C LYS A 131 -18.24 -9.75 -2.75
N ILE A 132 -17.44 -10.68 -2.26
CA ILE A 132 -16.56 -10.51 -1.10
C ILE A 132 -15.11 -10.77 -1.53
N ASN A 133 -14.30 -9.72 -1.57
CA ASN A 133 -12.86 -9.85 -1.68
C ASN A 133 -12.28 -10.11 -0.29
N ARG A 134 -11.88 -11.36 -0.04
CA ARG A 134 -11.30 -11.80 1.23
C ARG A 134 -9.91 -11.22 1.48
N GLN A 135 -9.10 -11.07 0.44
CA GLN A 135 -7.73 -10.56 0.55
C GLN A 135 -7.77 -9.10 1.03
N GLU A 136 -8.67 -8.30 0.46
CA GLU A 136 -8.76 -6.87 0.75
C GLU A 136 -9.78 -6.49 1.82
N ASN A 137 -10.55 -7.47 2.31
CA ASN A 137 -11.59 -7.30 3.33
C ASN A 137 -12.66 -6.28 2.90
N ILE A 138 -13.20 -6.49 1.69
CA ILE A 138 -14.20 -5.62 1.06
C ILE A 138 -15.41 -6.45 0.66
N VAL A 139 -16.60 -5.97 1.00
CA VAL A 139 -17.87 -6.45 0.46
C VAL A 139 -18.37 -5.43 -0.56
N THR A 140 -18.70 -5.87 -1.76
CA THR A 140 -19.30 -5.02 -2.79
C THR A 140 -20.65 -5.59 -3.20
N VAL A 141 -21.67 -4.74 -3.22
CA VAL A 141 -23.03 -5.08 -3.64
C VAL A 141 -23.26 -4.59 -5.06
N TYR A 142 -23.84 -5.45 -5.88
CA TYR A 142 -24.11 -5.20 -7.30
C TYR A 142 -25.60 -5.30 -7.60
N THR A 143 -26.08 -4.49 -8.54
CA THR A 143 -27.38 -4.65 -9.18
C THR A 143 -27.21 -5.06 -10.65
N LEU A 144 -28.32 -5.40 -11.29
CA LEU A 144 -28.35 -5.85 -12.68
C LEU A 144 -28.04 -4.71 -13.64
N ASP A 145 -27.23 -5.01 -14.66
CA ASP A 145 -27.11 -4.20 -15.85
C ASP A 145 -28.26 -4.46 -16.85
N ALA A 146 -28.21 -3.78 -18.00
CA ALA A 146 -29.19 -3.96 -19.07
C ALA A 146 -29.12 -5.33 -19.76
N ALA A 147 -28.04 -6.10 -19.58
CA ALA A 147 -27.85 -7.42 -20.16
C ALA A 147 -28.32 -8.56 -19.22
N GLY A 148 -28.68 -8.23 -17.97
CA GLY A 148 -29.16 -9.20 -16.98
C GLY A 148 -28.04 -9.82 -16.16
N TYR A 149 -26.91 -9.11 -15.98
CA TYR A 149 -25.80 -9.54 -15.14
C TYR A 149 -25.57 -8.57 -13.97
N TYR A 150 -25.19 -9.08 -12.81
CA TYR A 150 -24.87 -8.28 -11.63
C TYR A 150 -23.48 -7.61 -11.75
N THR A 151 -23.39 -6.57 -12.57
CA THR A 151 -22.13 -5.88 -12.90
C THR A 151 -22.12 -4.40 -12.49
N VAL A 152 -23.26 -3.84 -12.08
CA VAL A 152 -23.36 -2.43 -11.66
C VAL A 152 -23.15 -2.33 -10.14
N PRO A 153 -21.99 -1.85 -9.66
CA PRO A 153 -21.75 -1.73 -8.22
C PRO A 153 -22.59 -0.60 -7.64
N VAL A 154 -23.19 -0.85 -6.48
CA VAL A 154 -24.07 0.13 -5.79
C VAL A 154 -23.64 0.43 -4.37
N ARG A 155 -22.81 -0.42 -3.75
CA ARG A 155 -22.27 -0.18 -2.42
C ARG A 155 -20.96 -0.94 -2.20
N ALA A 156 -20.01 -0.31 -1.53
CA ALA A 156 -18.85 -0.98 -0.94
C ALA A 156 -18.91 -0.84 0.58
N MET A 157 -18.64 -1.92 1.30
CA MET A 157 -18.63 -2.00 2.76
C MET A 157 -17.29 -2.57 3.22
N ARG A 158 -16.77 -2.02 4.32
CA ARG A 158 -15.58 -2.55 4.96
C ARG A 158 -15.98 -3.78 5.78
N CYS A 159 -15.27 -4.89 5.64
CA CYS A 159 -15.53 -6.08 6.43
C CYS A 159 -14.26 -6.60 7.11
N SER A 160 -14.38 -7.69 7.86
CA SER A 160 -13.25 -8.48 8.35
C SER A 160 -13.56 -9.96 8.20
N VAL A 161 -12.77 -10.65 7.39
CA VAL A 161 -12.83 -12.11 7.17
C VAL A 161 -11.74 -12.85 7.94
N SER A 162 -11.59 -14.15 7.73
CA SER A 162 -10.51 -14.93 8.34
C SER A 162 -9.14 -14.58 7.73
N PRO A 163 -8.10 -14.29 8.54
CA PRO A 163 -6.76 -14.02 8.04
C PRO A 163 -6.01 -15.27 7.55
N ILE A 164 -6.54 -16.47 7.79
CA ILE A 164 -5.89 -17.76 7.49
C ILE A 164 -6.71 -18.65 6.55
N GLY A 165 -7.71 -18.07 5.85
CA GLY A 165 -8.46 -18.77 4.80
C GLY A 165 -9.62 -19.66 5.27
N GLU A 166 -10.10 -19.52 6.51
CA GLU A 166 -11.26 -20.28 7.02
C GLU A 166 -12.59 -19.80 6.42
N THR A 167 -12.65 -18.55 5.93
CA THR A 167 -13.80 -18.07 5.15
C THR A 167 -13.75 -18.75 3.77
N PRO A 168 -14.72 -19.56 3.36
CA PRO A 168 -14.62 -20.32 2.11
C PRO A 168 -14.66 -19.41 0.87
N THR A 169 -14.05 -19.84 -0.24
CA THR A 169 -14.23 -19.22 -1.56
C THR A 169 -15.27 -19.98 -2.38
N GLY A 170 -15.89 -19.28 -3.33
CA GLY A 170 -16.89 -19.83 -4.25
C GLY A 170 -18.21 -19.04 -4.24
N LEU A 171 -19.16 -19.54 -5.01
CA LEU A 171 -20.49 -18.97 -5.15
C LEU A 171 -21.48 -19.64 -4.19
N PHE A 172 -22.10 -18.83 -3.35
CA PHE A 172 -23.08 -19.21 -2.34
C PHE A 172 -24.37 -18.39 -2.46
N ASN A 173 -25.31 -18.63 -1.57
CA ASN A 173 -26.53 -17.83 -1.46
C ASN A 173 -26.83 -17.55 0.01
N ILE A 174 -27.41 -16.39 0.31
CA ILE A 174 -27.96 -16.14 1.63
C ILE A 174 -29.01 -17.21 1.94
N ALA A 175 -28.89 -17.87 3.08
CA ALA A 175 -29.82 -18.91 3.51
C ALA A 175 -30.70 -18.39 4.66
N LEU A 176 -30.32 -18.69 5.90
CA LEU A 176 -31.07 -18.35 7.11
C LEU A 176 -30.66 -16.99 7.68
N LYS A 177 -31.56 -16.37 8.44
CA LYS A 177 -31.36 -15.02 8.99
C LYS A 177 -31.86 -14.93 10.43
N TRP A 178 -31.14 -14.19 11.28
CA TRP A 178 -31.48 -13.96 12.68
C TRP A 178 -31.13 -12.55 13.13
N ASP A 179 -32.01 -11.92 13.92
CA ASP A 179 -31.70 -10.62 14.54
C ASP A 179 -30.50 -10.71 15.48
N TRP A 180 -30.41 -11.81 16.24
CA TRP A 180 -29.27 -12.16 17.09
C TRP A 180 -28.94 -13.64 16.96
N LEU A 181 -27.66 -13.98 16.91
CA LEU A 181 -27.19 -15.36 16.96
C LEU A 181 -26.00 -15.49 17.91
N ALA A 182 -26.01 -16.56 18.71
CA ALA A 182 -24.84 -16.97 19.47
C ALA A 182 -23.77 -17.51 18.50
N LEU A 183 -22.56 -17.00 18.64
CA LEU A 183 -21.41 -17.32 17.80
C LEU A 183 -20.43 -18.22 18.56
N PHE A 184 -19.33 -18.58 17.89
CA PHE A 184 -18.22 -19.29 18.54
C PHE A 184 -17.53 -18.38 19.59
N ASP A 185 -16.95 -18.98 20.64
CA ASP A 185 -16.32 -18.29 21.78
C ASP A 185 -17.26 -17.45 22.67
N ASP A 186 -18.50 -17.93 22.87
CA ASP A 186 -19.48 -17.36 23.82
C ASP A 186 -19.83 -15.88 23.57
N CYS A 187 -19.75 -15.42 22.31
CA CYS A 187 -20.14 -14.08 21.87
C CYS A 187 -21.39 -14.12 20.98
N TYR A 188 -21.89 -12.95 20.58
CA TYR A 188 -23.12 -12.79 19.81
C TYR A 188 -22.93 -11.83 18.64
N GLY A 189 -23.68 -12.04 17.56
CA GLY A 189 -23.74 -11.14 16.42
C GLY A 189 -25.16 -10.61 16.20
N GLN A 190 -25.26 -9.35 15.78
CA GLN A 190 -26.50 -8.72 15.32
C GLN A 190 -26.67 -8.89 13.80
N TYR A 191 -27.94 -8.90 13.35
CA TYR A 191 -28.34 -8.86 11.93
C TYR A 191 -27.62 -9.92 11.09
N VAL A 192 -27.77 -11.16 11.51
CA VAL A 192 -27.02 -12.30 11.01
C VAL A 192 -27.68 -12.86 9.75
N SER A 193 -26.88 -13.06 8.69
CA SER A 193 -27.32 -13.74 7.46
C SER A 193 -26.33 -14.87 7.13
N GLN A 194 -26.82 -16.11 7.05
CA GLN A 194 -25.99 -17.28 6.76
C GLN A 194 -25.59 -17.30 5.29
N ILE A 195 -24.31 -17.58 5.02
CA ILE A 195 -23.75 -17.75 3.68
C ILE A 195 -23.60 -19.25 3.37
N ASP A 196 -22.83 -19.97 4.16
CA ASP A 196 -22.64 -21.43 4.04
C ASP A 196 -22.21 -22.02 5.38
N GLY A 197 -22.85 -23.11 5.81
CA GLY A 197 -22.55 -23.75 7.09
C GLY A 197 -22.49 -22.76 8.27
N ASP A 198 -21.30 -22.63 8.86
CA ASP A 198 -21.01 -21.73 9.99
C ASP A 198 -20.43 -20.35 9.55
N THR A 199 -20.34 -20.08 8.24
CA THR A 199 -19.93 -18.79 7.68
C THR A 199 -21.14 -17.87 7.53
N LEU A 200 -21.07 -16.74 8.23
CA LEU A 200 -22.17 -15.79 8.39
C LEU A 200 -21.70 -14.37 8.04
N PHE A 201 -22.58 -13.56 7.47
CA PHE A 201 -22.55 -12.12 7.69
C PHE A 201 -23.08 -11.84 9.09
N HIS A 202 -22.40 -11.00 9.86
CA HIS A 202 -22.90 -10.48 11.13
C HIS A 202 -22.19 -9.18 11.52
N SER A 203 -22.74 -8.45 12.49
CA SER A 203 -22.05 -7.32 13.12
C SER A 203 -20.72 -7.75 13.75
N VAL A 204 -19.82 -6.83 14.05
CA VAL A 204 -18.71 -7.11 14.99
C VAL A 204 -19.26 -7.76 16.29
N PRO A 205 -18.55 -8.72 16.91
CA PRO A 205 -19.05 -9.47 18.06
C PRO A 205 -19.42 -8.62 19.29
N TYR A 206 -20.37 -9.15 20.06
CA TYR A 206 -20.85 -8.62 21.34
C TYR A 206 -20.69 -9.67 22.43
N LEU A 207 -20.40 -9.25 23.66
CA LEU A 207 -20.26 -10.15 24.80
C LEU A 207 -21.60 -10.65 25.36
N ASP A 208 -22.70 -9.96 25.07
CA ASP A 208 -24.07 -10.37 25.37
C ASP A 208 -25.01 -9.95 24.22
N THR A 209 -26.27 -10.31 24.31
CA THR A 209 -27.36 -9.88 23.40
C THR A 209 -27.85 -8.44 23.68
N THR A 210 -27.06 -7.65 24.39
CA THR A 210 -27.31 -6.22 24.64
C THR A 210 -26.47 -5.36 23.69
N LYS A 211 -27.06 -4.29 23.17
CA LYS A 211 -26.45 -3.42 22.14
C LYS A 211 -25.29 -2.55 22.64
N ASP A 212 -25.09 -2.50 23.95
CA ASP A 212 -23.99 -1.80 24.64
C ASP A 212 -22.80 -2.70 24.98
N SER A 213 -22.82 -3.96 24.53
CA SER A 213 -21.79 -4.97 24.85
C SER A 213 -20.81 -5.24 23.70
N LEU A 214 -20.68 -4.32 22.72
CA LEU A 214 -19.79 -4.46 21.56
C LEU A 214 -18.34 -4.68 22.00
N GLU A 215 -17.66 -5.63 21.39
CA GLU A 215 -16.21 -5.78 21.50
C GLU A 215 -15.50 -4.67 20.71
N THR A 216 -15.26 -3.53 21.35
CA THR A 216 -14.70 -2.33 20.69
C THR A 216 -13.31 -2.57 20.08
N TRP A 217 -12.51 -3.46 20.69
CA TRP A 217 -11.22 -3.88 20.15
C TRP A 217 -11.34 -4.73 18.88
N GLU A 218 -12.43 -5.47 18.68
CA GLU A 218 -12.71 -6.16 17.40
C GLU A 218 -13.26 -5.17 16.37
N PHE A 219 -14.02 -4.16 16.79
CA PHE A 219 -14.54 -3.13 15.88
C PHE A 219 -13.42 -2.36 15.19
N ASN A 220 -12.39 -2.00 15.95
CA ASN A 220 -11.21 -1.32 15.42
C ASN A 220 -10.36 -2.19 14.46
N LYS A 221 -10.66 -3.49 14.31
CA LYS A 221 -10.03 -4.38 13.33
C LYS A 221 -10.77 -4.44 12.00
N LEU A 222 -11.95 -3.81 11.87
CA LEU A 222 -12.68 -3.76 10.59
C LEU A 222 -11.77 -3.28 9.46
N GLY A 223 -11.69 -4.08 8.40
CA GLY A 223 -10.75 -3.89 7.30
C GLY A 223 -9.48 -4.69 7.37
N THR A 224 -9.33 -5.53 8.39
CA THR A 224 -8.23 -6.48 8.52
C THR A 224 -8.77 -7.89 8.72
N GLY A 225 -8.00 -8.91 8.37
CA GLY A 225 -8.37 -10.30 8.65
C GLY A 225 -8.40 -10.54 10.17
N ALA A 226 -9.58 -10.71 10.74
CA ALA A 226 -9.79 -10.78 12.19
C ALA A 226 -10.79 -11.87 12.65
N SER A 227 -11.55 -12.46 11.72
CA SER A 227 -12.58 -13.43 12.06
C SER A 227 -12.05 -14.88 12.12
N LEU A 228 -12.86 -15.79 12.66
CA LEU A 228 -12.60 -17.24 12.62
C LEU A 228 -13.22 -17.92 11.39
N GLY A 229 -13.82 -17.17 10.46
CA GLY A 229 -14.48 -17.70 9.27
C GLY A 229 -15.68 -16.89 8.76
N CYS A 230 -16.32 -16.12 9.65
CA CYS A 230 -17.43 -15.23 9.30
C CYS A 230 -16.97 -13.93 8.61
N VAL A 231 -17.92 -13.17 8.08
CA VAL A 231 -17.73 -11.84 7.49
C VAL A 231 -18.31 -10.81 8.47
N ARG A 232 -17.44 -10.11 9.19
CA ARG A 232 -17.83 -9.11 10.20
C ARG A 232 -17.96 -7.73 9.58
N LEU A 233 -19.01 -6.99 9.91
CA LEU A 233 -19.21 -5.60 9.48
C LEU A 233 -19.67 -4.71 10.64
N CYS A 234 -19.68 -3.39 10.45
CA CYS A 234 -20.41 -2.51 11.36
C CYS A 234 -21.92 -2.78 11.30
N VAL A 235 -22.64 -2.37 12.34
CA VAL A 235 -24.10 -2.59 12.45
C VAL A 235 -24.86 -2.03 11.26
N ALA A 236 -24.58 -0.80 10.81
CA ALA A 236 -25.29 -0.23 9.66
C ALA A 236 -25.14 -1.07 8.37
N ASP A 237 -23.92 -1.53 8.08
CA ASP A 237 -23.65 -2.35 6.89
C ASP A 237 -24.27 -3.74 6.99
N THR A 238 -24.09 -4.45 8.11
CA THR A 238 -24.68 -5.79 8.28
C THR A 238 -26.21 -5.73 8.30
N LYS A 239 -26.79 -4.68 8.88
CA LYS A 239 -28.23 -4.45 8.88
C LYS A 239 -28.73 -4.17 7.48
N TRP A 240 -28.00 -3.40 6.67
CA TRP A 240 -28.38 -3.18 5.28
C TRP A 240 -28.45 -4.49 4.49
N ILE A 241 -27.46 -5.37 4.63
CA ILE A 241 -27.50 -6.71 4.02
C ILE A 241 -28.73 -7.48 4.53
N TYR A 242 -28.94 -7.48 5.84
CA TYR A 242 -30.06 -8.15 6.48
C TYR A 242 -31.43 -7.61 6.04
N GLU A 243 -31.57 -6.36 5.66
CA GLU A 243 -32.86 -5.79 5.26
C GLU A 243 -33.08 -5.85 3.73
N ASN A 244 -32.02 -5.82 2.93
CA ASN A 244 -32.11 -5.65 1.48
C ASN A 244 -31.76 -6.91 0.67
N CYS A 245 -31.14 -7.91 1.30
CA CYS A 245 -30.74 -9.15 0.63
C CYS A 245 -31.54 -10.32 1.22
N GLU A 246 -32.45 -10.88 0.42
CA GLU A 246 -33.32 -11.98 0.82
C GLU A 246 -32.61 -13.34 0.78
N SER A 247 -33.25 -14.38 1.34
CA SER A 247 -32.79 -15.75 1.17
C SER A 247 -32.79 -16.11 -0.32
N GLY A 248 -31.64 -16.53 -0.85
CA GLY A 248 -31.39 -16.77 -2.28
C GLY A 248 -30.56 -15.70 -2.98
N THR A 249 -30.30 -14.54 -2.35
CA THR A 249 -29.33 -13.56 -2.89
C THR A 249 -27.95 -14.18 -3.04
N TYR A 250 -27.31 -14.02 -4.20
CA TYR A 250 -25.96 -14.53 -4.45
C TYR A 250 -24.92 -13.89 -3.54
N VAL A 251 -23.96 -14.72 -3.12
CA VAL A 251 -22.76 -14.32 -2.37
C VAL A 251 -21.56 -15.01 -3.00
N ASP A 252 -20.76 -14.28 -3.78
CA ASP A 252 -19.51 -14.77 -4.36
C ASP A 252 -18.33 -14.36 -3.50
N ILE A 253 -17.48 -15.31 -3.12
CA ILE A 253 -16.32 -15.07 -2.24
C ILE A 253 -15.04 -15.47 -2.98
N PHE A 254 -14.11 -14.53 -3.10
CA PHE A 254 -12.89 -14.69 -3.87
C PHE A 254 -11.70 -13.99 -3.20
N ASP A 255 -10.49 -14.30 -3.69
CA ASP A 255 -9.24 -13.62 -3.33
C ASP A 255 -8.75 -12.84 -4.56
N SER A 256 -8.40 -11.57 -4.40
CA SER A 256 -7.81 -10.72 -5.45
C SER A 256 -7.11 -9.51 -4.81
N ASP A 257 -6.05 -8.99 -5.43
CA ASP A 257 -5.43 -7.71 -5.06
C ASP A 257 -6.20 -6.49 -5.60
N TYR A 258 -7.20 -6.73 -6.46
CA TYR A 258 -8.10 -5.71 -6.95
C TYR A 258 -9.18 -5.37 -5.90
N TYR A 259 -9.18 -4.13 -5.40
CA TYR A 259 -10.13 -3.67 -4.39
C TYR A 259 -11.60 -3.73 -4.83
N GLY A 260 -11.87 -3.67 -6.14
CA GLY A 260 -13.21 -3.57 -6.71
C GLY A 260 -13.45 -2.23 -7.41
N PRO A 261 -14.56 -2.11 -8.15
CA PRO A 261 -14.83 -0.95 -9.01
C PRO A 261 -15.12 0.34 -8.24
N LEU A 262 -15.56 0.25 -6.99
CA LEU A 262 -15.76 1.42 -6.11
C LEU A 262 -14.51 1.77 -5.30
N GLY A 263 -13.43 0.98 -5.42
CA GLY A 263 -12.24 1.14 -4.60
C GLY A 263 -12.41 0.67 -3.17
N ARG A 264 -11.47 1.09 -2.32
CA ARG A 264 -11.37 0.65 -0.93
C ARG A 264 -12.17 1.57 0.01
N PRO A 265 -13.28 1.10 0.62
CA PRO A 265 -13.96 1.87 1.66
C PRO A 265 -13.03 2.03 2.87
N VAL A 266 -12.98 3.25 3.43
CA VAL A 266 -12.17 3.52 4.63
C VAL A 266 -12.94 3.20 5.91
N PRO A 267 -12.25 3.01 7.06
CA PRO A 267 -12.93 2.74 8.32
C PRO A 267 -13.97 3.81 8.66
N VAL A 268 -15.15 3.34 9.08
CA VAL A 268 -16.30 4.16 9.50
C VAL A 268 -15.89 5.22 10.53
N THR A 269 -15.14 4.78 11.55
CA THR A 269 -14.48 5.59 12.59
C THR A 269 -13.48 4.72 13.35
N LYS A 270 -12.61 5.33 14.17
CA LYS A 270 -11.82 4.63 15.17
C LYS A 270 -12.40 4.90 16.55
N LEU A 271 -12.74 3.86 17.29
CA LEU A 271 -13.10 3.96 18.69
C LEU A 271 -11.82 4.08 19.54
N GLU A 272 -11.91 4.69 20.71
CA GLU A 272 -10.79 4.67 21.65
C GLU A 272 -10.43 3.21 21.97
N ASN A 273 -9.13 2.88 21.90
CA ASN A 273 -8.67 1.52 22.18
C ASN A 273 -8.79 1.23 23.67
N THR A 274 -9.92 0.67 24.06
CA THR A 274 -10.17 0.14 25.39
C THR A 274 -10.52 -1.35 25.25
N ASP A 275 -10.21 -2.14 26.28
CA ASP A 275 -10.75 -3.50 26.40
C ASP A 275 -12.20 -3.46 26.94
N GLU A 276 -12.85 -2.30 26.87
CA GLU A 276 -14.19 -2.07 27.41
C GLU A 276 -15.26 -2.30 26.34
N GLN A 277 -16.39 -2.80 26.80
CA GLN A 277 -17.60 -2.93 25.99
C GLN A 277 -18.10 -1.56 25.54
N GLY A 278 -18.83 -1.52 24.44
CA GLY A 278 -19.41 -0.26 23.99
C GLY A 278 -20.56 -0.40 23.01
N TRP A 279 -20.84 0.71 22.35
CA TRP A 279 -21.85 0.81 21.32
C TRP A 279 -21.19 0.82 19.95
N ASP A 280 -21.81 0.17 18.97
CA ASP A 280 -21.45 0.40 17.58
C ASP A 280 -21.93 1.81 17.22
N PRO A 281 -21.04 2.72 16.78
CA PRO A 281 -21.40 4.09 16.48
C PRO A 281 -22.40 4.21 15.31
N THR A 282 -22.54 3.17 14.50
CA THR A 282 -23.48 3.09 13.38
C THR A 282 -24.83 2.48 13.76
N ASP A 283 -25.01 2.01 15.00
CA ASP A 283 -26.28 1.48 15.48
C ASP A 283 -27.22 2.63 15.91
N MET A 284 -28.08 3.04 14.99
CA MET A 284 -28.93 4.24 15.09
C MET A 284 -30.17 4.09 16.00
N VAL A 285 -30.16 3.16 16.97
CA VAL A 285 -31.23 3.01 17.96
C VAL A 285 -31.22 4.15 18.99
N GLU A 286 -32.37 4.40 19.63
CA GLU A 286 -32.55 5.51 20.57
C GLU A 286 -31.64 5.42 21.81
N GLU A 287 -31.42 4.21 22.31
CA GLU A 287 -30.65 3.92 23.51
C GLU A 287 -29.16 4.16 23.34
N ASN A 288 -28.67 4.14 22.09
CA ASN A 288 -27.26 4.32 21.80
C ASN A 288 -26.85 5.78 22.09
N PRO A 289 -25.97 6.03 23.08
CA PRO A 289 -25.58 7.38 23.48
C PRO A 289 -24.67 8.08 22.46
N THR A 290 -24.09 7.34 21.52
CA THR A 290 -23.26 7.91 20.45
C THR A 290 -24.09 8.33 19.24
N THR A 291 -25.35 7.91 19.14
CA THR A 291 -26.26 8.30 18.07
C THR A 291 -27.27 9.35 18.56
N GLY A 292 -27.83 10.18 17.68
CA GLY A 292 -28.67 11.34 18.04
C GLY A 292 -28.02 12.72 17.81
N LYS A 293 -26.82 12.76 17.24
CA LYS A 293 -26.29 13.92 16.52
C LYS A 293 -26.16 13.56 15.05
N ALA A 294 -26.39 14.53 14.18
CA ALA A 294 -26.14 14.36 12.76
C ALA A 294 -24.64 14.12 12.50
N VAL A 295 -24.31 13.14 11.66
CA VAL A 295 -22.96 12.60 11.51
C VAL A 295 -22.70 12.07 10.10
N ILE A 296 -21.44 12.14 9.66
CA ILE A 296 -20.94 11.55 8.41
C ILE A 296 -19.82 10.57 8.78
N TYR A 297 -20.04 9.28 8.50
CA TYR A 297 -19.08 8.20 8.70
C TYR A 297 -18.41 7.80 7.37
N GLY A 298 -17.25 7.14 7.45
CA GLY A 298 -16.55 6.60 6.28
C GLY A 298 -15.92 7.66 5.37
N ALA A 299 -15.94 8.93 5.76
CA ALA A 299 -15.24 10.01 5.07
C ALA A 299 -14.01 10.41 5.90
N GLU A 300 -12.87 9.77 5.66
CA GLU A 300 -11.58 10.06 6.32
C GLU A 300 -10.48 10.33 5.29
N SER A 301 -9.54 11.24 5.61
CA SER A 301 -8.38 11.49 4.75
C SER A 301 -7.49 10.25 4.67
N HIS A 302 -7.06 9.89 3.47
CA HIS A 302 -6.23 8.72 3.21
C HIS A 302 -5.45 8.86 1.89
N SER A 303 -4.56 7.89 1.63
CA SER A 303 -3.81 7.78 0.39
C SER A 303 -4.33 6.63 -0.46
N ILE A 304 -4.24 6.80 -1.77
CA ILE A 304 -4.52 5.79 -2.80
C ILE A 304 -3.36 5.77 -3.79
N GLU A 305 -3.12 4.61 -4.40
CA GLU A 305 -2.12 4.49 -5.46
C GLU A 305 -2.62 5.16 -6.75
N GLN A 306 -1.72 5.71 -7.55
CA GLN A 306 -2.03 6.24 -8.87
C GLN A 306 -2.72 5.16 -9.72
N GLY A 307 -3.87 5.51 -10.30
CA GLY A 307 -4.70 4.60 -11.08
C GLY A 307 -5.59 3.66 -10.26
N GLU A 308 -5.49 3.63 -8.92
CA GLU A 308 -6.38 2.85 -8.07
C GLU A 308 -7.84 3.28 -8.26
N ASN A 309 -8.74 2.32 -8.51
CA ASN A 309 -10.17 2.63 -8.61
C ASN A 309 -10.66 3.30 -7.33
N TYR A 310 -11.41 4.38 -7.49
CA TYR A 310 -11.78 5.23 -6.37
C TYR A 310 -13.15 5.86 -6.59
N ASP A 311 -14.10 5.52 -5.72
CA ASP A 311 -15.39 6.20 -5.63
C ASP A 311 -15.45 7.00 -4.32
N THR A 312 -15.72 8.31 -4.43
CA THR A 312 -15.79 9.22 -3.27
C THR A 312 -16.88 8.85 -2.25
N MET A 313 -17.86 8.04 -2.61
CA MET A 313 -18.95 7.58 -1.76
C MET A 313 -18.76 6.15 -1.24
N ALA A 314 -17.66 5.46 -1.60
CA ALA A 314 -17.39 4.11 -1.12
C ALA A 314 -17.30 4.06 0.42
N GLY A 315 -18.25 3.36 1.05
CA GLY A 315 -18.33 3.23 2.51
C GLY A 315 -18.78 4.49 3.27
N VAL A 316 -19.17 5.56 2.57
CA VAL A 316 -19.65 6.79 3.20
C VAL A 316 -21.11 6.62 3.62
N MET A 317 -21.43 7.02 4.84
CA MET A 317 -22.79 7.01 5.39
C MET A 317 -23.09 8.33 6.08
N ALA A 318 -24.33 8.81 5.98
CA ALA A 318 -24.80 9.96 6.74
C ALA A 318 -26.08 9.66 7.50
N PHE A 319 -26.13 10.09 8.75
CA PHE A 319 -27.29 9.96 9.60
C PHE A 319 -27.66 11.31 10.19
N ASN A 320 -28.96 11.65 10.18
CA ASN A 320 -29.44 12.92 10.72
C ASN A 320 -29.61 12.87 12.26
N SER A 321 -30.01 13.98 12.87
CA SER A 321 -30.22 14.02 14.33
C SER A 321 -31.42 13.20 14.82
N GLN A 322 -32.31 12.80 13.90
CA GLN A 322 -33.41 11.86 14.12
C GLN A 322 -32.99 10.38 13.96
N ARG A 323 -31.71 10.11 13.70
CA ARG A 323 -31.14 8.76 13.52
C ARG A 323 -31.63 8.05 12.24
N GLU A 324 -32.06 8.82 11.25
CA GLU A 324 -32.45 8.32 9.94
C GLU A 324 -31.24 8.32 9.00
N ASP A 325 -31.14 7.29 8.14
CA ASP A 325 -30.16 7.26 7.05
C ASP A 325 -30.52 8.31 6.00
N VAL A 326 -29.62 9.25 5.79
CA VAL A 326 -29.73 10.35 4.83
C VAL A 326 -28.54 10.36 3.85
N THR A 327 -27.89 9.21 3.66
CA THR A 327 -26.72 9.06 2.78
C THR A 327 -27.01 9.56 1.36
N ASP A 328 -28.21 9.27 0.82
CA ASP A 328 -28.65 9.74 -0.50
C ASP A 328 -28.85 11.26 -0.60
N GLN A 329 -28.82 11.98 0.52
CA GLN A 329 -28.91 13.44 0.58
C GLN A 329 -27.54 14.13 0.67
N LEU A 330 -26.45 13.35 0.72
CA LEU A 330 -25.10 13.91 0.75
C LEU A 330 -24.77 14.62 -0.56
N LYS A 331 -24.30 15.85 -0.42
CA LYS A 331 -23.64 16.62 -1.47
C LYS A 331 -22.13 16.40 -1.35
N VAL A 332 -21.49 16.02 -2.44
CA VAL A 332 -20.03 15.91 -2.56
C VAL A 332 -19.50 17.05 -3.40
N GLU A 333 -18.58 17.83 -2.84
CA GLU A 333 -17.85 18.90 -3.54
C GLU A 333 -16.37 18.52 -3.63
N GLY A 334 -15.75 18.82 -4.78
CA GLY A 334 -14.39 18.37 -5.10
C GLY A 334 -14.39 17.18 -6.05
N THR A 335 -13.26 16.94 -6.69
CA THR A 335 -13.06 15.81 -7.61
C THR A 335 -11.66 15.27 -7.38
N VAL A 336 -11.52 13.96 -7.36
CA VAL A 336 -10.24 13.26 -7.24
C VAL A 336 -9.88 12.74 -8.62
N ASP A 337 -8.76 13.21 -9.17
CA ASP A 337 -8.16 12.63 -10.38
C ASP A 337 -7.14 11.58 -9.92
N ASN A 338 -7.60 10.33 -9.79
CA ASN A 338 -6.77 9.20 -9.35
C ASN A 338 -5.65 8.87 -10.34
N THR A 339 -5.63 9.43 -11.55
CA THR A 339 -4.56 9.22 -12.54
C THR A 339 -3.39 10.18 -12.39
N LYS A 340 -3.47 11.13 -11.44
CA LYS A 340 -2.44 12.13 -11.22
C LYS A 340 -2.07 12.23 -9.76
N VAL A 341 -0.78 12.04 -9.46
CA VAL A 341 -0.20 12.26 -8.13
C VAL A 341 -0.53 13.66 -7.62
N GLY A 342 -0.99 13.76 -6.38
CA GLY A 342 -1.39 15.03 -5.80
C GLY A 342 -2.34 14.92 -4.62
N LYS A 343 -2.71 16.08 -4.05
CA LYS A 343 -3.66 16.18 -2.94
C LYS A 343 -4.96 16.79 -3.42
N TYR A 344 -6.06 16.10 -3.18
CA TYR A 344 -7.40 16.45 -3.60
C TYR A 344 -8.29 16.69 -2.39
N ASN A 345 -8.91 17.88 -2.31
CA ASN A 345 -9.84 18.20 -1.24
C ASN A 345 -11.26 17.77 -1.63
N VAL A 346 -11.93 17.04 -0.73
CA VAL A 346 -13.33 16.62 -0.89
C VAL A 346 -14.12 17.10 0.31
N LYS A 347 -15.29 17.70 0.09
CA LYS A 347 -16.23 18.11 1.13
C LYS A 347 -17.55 17.38 0.96
N TYR A 348 -17.98 16.70 2.03
CA TYR A 348 -19.30 16.10 2.16
C TYR A 348 -20.18 17.04 2.97
N SER A 349 -21.42 17.26 2.54
CA SER A 349 -22.39 17.97 3.36
C SER A 349 -23.83 17.53 3.15
N PHE A 350 -24.65 17.69 4.18
CA PHE A 350 -26.11 17.59 4.10
C PHE A 350 -26.75 18.58 5.07
N THR A 351 -28.07 18.78 4.96
CA THR A 351 -28.81 19.68 5.85
C THR A 351 -29.59 18.89 6.90
N ASP A 352 -29.34 19.18 8.17
CA ASP A 352 -30.08 18.64 9.32
C ASP A 352 -30.72 19.78 10.09
N GLN A 353 -32.05 19.75 10.25
CA GLN A 353 -32.83 20.79 10.95
C GLN A 353 -32.49 22.24 10.53
N GLY A 354 -32.22 22.46 9.23
CA GLY A 354 -31.86 23.78 8.69
C GLY A 354 -30.42 24.21 8.93
N LYS A 355 -29.55 23.33 9.43
CA LYS A 355 -28.10 23.55 9.59
C LYS A 355 -27.32 22.64 8.65
N GLU A 356 -26.25 23.17 8.06
CA GLU A 356 -25.32 22.34 7.29
C GLU A 356 -24.46 21.51 8.25
N ILE A 357 -24.44 20.20 8.03
CA ILE A 357 -23.50 19.25 8.61
C ILE A 357 -22.49 18.96 7.51
N SER A 358 -21.20 19.12 7.80
CA SER A 358 -20.16 18.90 6.79
C SER A 358 -18.90 18.28 7.36
N LYS A 359 -18.17 17.57 6.49
CA LYS A 359 -16.87 16.99 6.75
C LYS A 359 -15.99 17.20 5.54
N SER A 360 -14.75 17.65 5.74
CA SER A 360 -13.78 17.84 4.67
C SER A 360 -12.60 16.90 4.87
N ILE A 361 -12.18 16.24 3.80
CA ILE A 361 -11.07 15.31 3.79
C ILE A 361 -10.09 15.64 2.66
N VAL A 362 -8.89 15.08 2.77
CA VAL A 362 -7.86 15.15 1.73
C VAL A 362 -7.55 13.74 1.28
N ILE A 363 -7.67 13.50 -0.03
CA ILE A 363 -7.22 12.27 -0.68
C ILE A 363 -5.85 12.56 -1.30
N THR A 364 -4.86 11.73 -0.98
CA THR A 364 -3.52 11.83 -1.56
C THR A 364 -3.35 10.71 -2.57
N VAL A 365 -3.17 11.06 -3.84
CA VAL A 365 -2.76 10.11 -4.87
C VAL A 365 -1.24 10.06 -4.84
N GLU A 366 -0.70 8.89 -4.58
CA GLU A 366 0.73 8.62 -4.45
C GLU A 366 1.16 7.66 -5.58
N ASP A 367 2.46 7.67 -5.88
CA ASP A 367 3.09 6.72 -6.80
C ASP A 367 4.07 5.90 -5.98
N GLU A 368 3.77 4.63 -5.80
CA GLU A 368 4.59 3.64 -5.10
C GLU A 368 5.23 2.65 -6.11
N ALA A 369 4.93 2.77 -7.40
CA ALA A 369 5.46 1.92 -8.44
C ALA A 369 6.93 2.30 -8.74
N ALA A 370 7.82 1.31 -8.69
CA ALA A 370 9.20 1.52 -9.08
C ALA A 370 9.37 1.44 -10.60
N PRO A 371 10.17 2.32 -11.21
CA PRO A 371 10.55 2.19 -12.60
C PRO A 371 11.40 0.94 -12.81
N VAL A 372 11.46 0.50 -14.05
CA VAL A 372 12.15 -0.74 -14.44
C VAL A 372 13.16 -0.49 -15.55
N ILE A 373 14.30 -1.17 -15.48
CA ILE A 373 15.26 -1.23 -16.58
C ILE A 373 14.96 -2.51 -17.36
N THR A 374 14.62 -2.36 -18.64
CA THR A 374 14.23 -3.46 -19.53
C THR A 374 15.36 -3.90 -20.46
N ARG A 375 16.35 -3.03 -20.70
CA ARG A 375 17.50 -3.35 -21.55
C ARG A 375 18.75 -2.60 -21.13
N MET A 376 19.90 -3.24 -21.26
CA MET A 376 21.20 -2.61 -21.01
C MET A 376 22.34 -3.14 -21.87
N PRO A 377 23.41 -2.35 -22.02
CA PRO A 377 24.63 -2.81 -22.68
C PRO A 377 25.40 -3.78 -21.78
N VAL A 378 25.97 -4.83 -22.38
CA VAL A 378 26.91 -5.74 -21.70
C VAL A 378 28.21 -5.00 -21.36
N GLU A 379 28.73 -4.26 -22.35
CA GLU A 379 29.98 -3.52 -22.28
C GLU A 379 29.91 -2.31 -23.23
N ILE A 380 30.42 -1.16 -22.78
CA ILE A 380 30.64 0.03 -23.61
C ILE A 380 32.14 0.33 -23.62
N LYS A 381 32.73 0.44 -24.81
CA LYS A 381 34.13 0.88 -24.98
C LYS A 381 34.15 2.36 -25.29
N VAL A 382 34.87 3.15 -24.49
CA VAL A 382 34.82 4.61 -24.53
C VAL A 382 36.24 5.17 -24.70
N ALA A 383 36.43 5.96 -25.75
CA ALA A 383 37.68 6.69 -26.02
C ALA A 383 37.60 8.14 -25.54
N ASN A 384 38.76 8.78 -25.39
CA ASN A 384 38.92 10.20 -24.98
C ASN A 384 38.42 10.53 -23.57
N TYR A 385 38.24 9.52 -22.71
CA TYR A 385 37.86 9.77 -21.32
C TYR A 385 39.04 10.31 -20.51
N SER A 386 38.86 11.52 -20.00
CA SER A 386 39.79 12.26 -19.16
C SER A 386 39.14 12.77 -17.87
N GLY A 387 38.06 12.11 -17.42
CA GLY A 387 37.33 12.47 -16.20
C GLY A 387 35.99 13.19 -16.43
N GLN A 388 35.45 13.21 -17.65
CA GLN A 388 34.14 13.79 -17.97
C GLN A 388 33.00 12.89 -17.47
N ASN A 389 32.88 12.74 -16.15
CA ASN A 389 31.95 11.81 -15.51
C ASN A 389 30.48 12.02 -15.91
N GLU A 390 30.03 13.27 -16.02
CA GLU A 390 28.66 13.60 -16.46
C GLU A 390 28.38 13.13 -17.89
N GLU A 391 29.30 13.37 -18.81
CA GLU A 391 29.17 12.94 -20.21
C GLU A 391 29.28 11.42 -20.32
N LEU A 392 30.11 10.77 -19.48
CA LEU A 392 30.16 9.30 -19.39
C LEU A 392 28.83 8.72 -18.90
N ALA A 393 28.22 9.30 -17.86
CA ALA A 393 26.92 8.88 -17.36
C ALA A 393 25.82 9.02 -18.41
N GLN A 394 25.79 10.13 -19.15
CA GLN A 394 24.87 10.35 -20.26
C GLN A 394 25.06 9.31 -21.37
N ILE A 395 26.31 9.00 -21.74
CA ILE A 395 26.60 7.94 -22.71
C ILE A 395 26.06 6.62 -22.20
N VAL A 396 26.42 6.16 -21.00
CA VAL A 396 25.95 4.87 -20.47
C VAL A 396 24.42 4.83 -20.46
N ALA A 397 23.75 5.86 -19.93
CA ALA A 397 22.30 5.95 -19.88
C ALA A 397 21.64 5.89 -21.25
N SER A 398 22.24 6.48 -22.30
CA SER A 398 21.70 6.44 -23.67
C SER A 398 21.62 5.02 -24.28
N TYR A 399 22.35 4.05 -23.71
CA TYR A 399 22.30 2.63 -24.09
C TYR A 399 21.42 1.81 -23.15
N VAL A 400 20.94 2.38 -22.05
CA VAL A 400 20.00 1.75 -21.11
C VAL A 400 18.58 2.11 -21.53
N THR A 401 17.69 1.13 -21.53
CA THR A 401 16.25 1.35 -21.69
C THR A 401 15.59 1.17 -20.34
N ALA A 402 14.99 2.25 -19.85
CA ALA A 402 14.23 2.26 -18.62
C ALA A 402 12.85 2.89 -18.88
N GLN A 403 11.86 2.43 -18.13
CA GLN A 403 10.51 2.96 -18.19
C GLN A 403 9.93 3.08 -16.78
N ASP A 404 9.11 4.10 -16.61
CA ASP A 404 8.23 4.26 -15.46
C ASP A 404 6.79 4.18 -15.96
N GLU A 405 6.05 3.18 -15.51
CA GLU A 405 4.81 2.73 -16.15
C GLU A 405 4.97 2.61 -17.69
N ASP A 406 4.21 3.38 -18.47
CA ASP A 406 4.25 3.46 -19.93
C ASP A 406 5.24 4.52 -20.47
N THR A 407 5.92 5.27 -19.58
CA THR A 407 6.79 6.39 -19.93
C THR A 407 8.26 5.97 -20.01
N ILE A 408 8.89 6.17 -21.17
CA ILE A 408 10.32 5.91 -21.34
C ILE A 408 11.15 7.00 -20.67
N ILE A 409 12.02 6.62 -19.74
CA ILE A 409 12.94 7.50 -19.03
C ILE A 409 14.13 7.82 -19.94
N LYS A 410 14.39 9.11 -20.14
CA LYS A 410 15.49 9.60 -21.01
C LYS A 410 16.54 10.41 -20.27
N ASN A 411 16.19 10.94 -19.10
CA ASN A 411 17.11 11.75 -18.33
C ASN A 411 18.17 10.86 -17.67
N ALA A 412 19.37 11.40 -17.54
CA ALA A 412 20.51 10.71 -16.94
C ALA A 412 21.09 11.56 -15.82
N VAL A 413 21.44 10.93 -14.71
CA VAL A 413 22.08 11.59 -13.56
C VAL A 413 23.35 10.84 -13.22
N ALA A 414 24.49 11.52 -13.25
CA ALA A 414 25.75 10.97 -12.77
C ALA A 414 25.76 10.95 -11.24
N THR A 415 26.17 9.82 -10.67
CA THR A 415 26.23 9.61 -9.21
C THR A 415 27.60 9.13 -8.76
N ASP A 416 27.87 9.32 -7.48
CA ASP A 416 29.07 8.83 -6.81
C ASP A 416 29.00 7.34 -6.41
N GLY A 417 27.83 6.70 -6.59
CA GLY A 417 27.55 5.33 -6.18
C GLY A 417 27.12 5.17 -4.71
N ASN A 418 27.16 6.23 -3.92
CA ASN A 418 26.84 6.25 -2.47
C ASN A 418 25.58 7.07 -2.17
N GLY A 419 24.69 7.24 -3.15
CA GLY A 419 23.43 7.96 -2.97
C GLY A 419 23.53 9.47 -3.18
N HIS A 420 24.63 9.98 -3.76
CA HIS A 420 24.75 11.40 -4.09
C HIS A 420 25.06 11.59 -5.58
N ARG A 421 24.67 12.76 -6.09
CA ARG A 421 25.19 13.31 -7.34
C ARG A 421 26.67 13.65 -7.14
N LEU A 422 27.38 13.88 -8.23
CA LEU A 422 28.81 14.22 -8.18
C LEU A 422 29.11 15.57 -7.49
N ASP A 423 28.10 16.44 -7.37
CA ASP A 423 28.17 17.70 -6.62
C ASP A 423 27.84 17.54 -5.12
N GLY A 424 27.51 16.33 -4.66
CA GLY A 424 27.16 16.01 -3.28
C GLY A 424 25.66 16.12 -2.96
N THR A 425 24.81 16.50 -3.91
CA THR A 425 23.35 16.54 -3.70
C THR A 425 22.79 15.12 -3.56
N ASP A 426 21.90 14.89 -2.60
CA ASP A 426 21.27 13.57 -2.39
C ASP A 426 20.35 13.21 -3.58
N VAL A 427 20.50 12.00 -4.13
CA VAL A 427 19.68 11.56 -5.28
C VAL A 427 18.23 11.24 -4.90
N SER A 428 17.90 11.16 -3.61
CA SER A 428 16.51 11.04 -3.13
C SER A 428 15.73 12.35 -3.24
N GLU A 429 16.40 13.48 -3.45
CA GLU A 429 15.76 14.78 -3.64
C GLU A 429 15.34 15.04 -5.09
N LEU A 430 15.64 14.11 -6.02
CA LEU A 430 15.19 14.20 -7.41
C LEU A 430 13.65 14.26 -7.48
N LYS A 431 13.16 15.10 -8.39
CA LYS A 431 11.72 15.32 -8.65
C LYS A 431 11.38 15.07 -10.12
N GLU A 432 12.16 14.21 -10.75
CA GLU A 432 12.03 13.81 -12.15
C GLU A 432 12.55 12.39 -12.30
N ASP A 433 12.01 11.69 -13.29
CA ASP A 433 12.46 10.34 -13.60
C ASP A 433 13.83 10.39 -14.26
N ALA A 434 14.75 9.56 -13.80
CA ALA A 434 16.12 9.54 -14.29
C ALA A 434 16.77 8.16 -14.19
N ILE A 435 17.68 7.89 -15.12
CA ILE A 435 18.63 6.80 -15.04
C ILE A 435 19.85 7.32 -14.26
N CYS A 436 20.01 6.88 -13.02
CA CYS A 436 21.16 7.17 -12.19
C CYS A 436 22.31 6.23 -12.54
N VAL A 437 23.48 6.79 -12.86
CA VAL A 437 24.67 6.05 -13.30
C VAL A 437 25.86 6.38 -12.39
N ALA A 438 26.36 5.39 -11.66
CA ALA A 438 27.46 5.52 -10.71
C ALA A 438 28.81 5.50 -11.43
N VAL A 439 29.39 6.69 -11.61
CA VAL A 439 30.65 6.92 -12.35
C VAL A 439 31.78 7.39 -11.45
N GLY A 440 31.53 7.63 -10.16
CA GLY A 440 32.52 8.17 -9.21
C GLY A 440 33.83 7.37 -9.09
N GLU A 441 33.81 6.07 -9.41
CA GLU A 441 35.00 5.20 -9.35
C GLU A 441 35.73 5.03 -10.70
N VAL A 442 35.21 5.61 -11.79
CA VAL A 442 35.79 5.45 -13.14
C VAL A 442 36.97 6.40 -13.34
N LYS A 443 38.13 5.85 -13.70
CA LYS A 443 39.36 6.62 -13.88
C LYS A 443 39.75 6.75 -15.36
N ALA A 444 40.56 7.76 -15.66
CA ALA A 444 40.99 8.07 -17.03
C ALA A 444 41.97 7.05 -17.61
N GLU A 445 42.60 6.21 -16.78
CA GLU A 445 43.49 5.19 -17.28
C GLU A 445 42.74 4.12 -18.09
N PRO A 446 43.35 3.59 -19.17
CA PRO A 446 42.75 2.49 -19.90
C PRO A 446 42.53 1.28 -19.00
N GLY A 447 41.31 0.76 -19.00
CA GLY A 447 40.88 -0.27 -18.06
C GLY A 447 39.40 -0.56 -18.21
N THR A 448 38.93 -1.64 -17.59
CA THR A 448 37.50 -1.97 -17.51
C THR A 448 36.99 -1.70 -16.11
N TYR A 449 35.94 -0.91 -16.03
CA TYR A 449 35.29 -0.44 -14.81
C TYR A 449 33.87 -1.01 -14.76
N SER A 450 33.37 -1.23 -13.54
CA SER A 450 31.97 -1.62 -13.33
C SER A 450 31.18 -0.39 -12.95
N VAL A 451 30.20 -0.04 -13.77
CA VAL A 451 29.32 1.11 -13.57
C VAL A 451 27.95 0.60 -13.16
N VAL A 452 27.46 1.04 -12.01
CA VAL A 452 26.14 0.63 -11.51
C VAL A 452 25.08 1.60 -12.01
N CYS A 453 23.98 1.07 -12.52
CA CYS A 453 22.84 1.84 -13.02
C CYS A 453 21.56 1.44 -12.26
N CYS A 454 20.68 2.41 -12.02
CA CYS A 454 19.29 2.18 -11.62
C CYS A 454 18.41 3.29 -12.19
N ALA A 455 17.14 3.00 -12.45
CA ALA A 455 16.13 4.01 -12.73
C ALA A 455 15.48 4.47 -11.43
N ARG A 456 15.10 5.75 -11.37
CA ARG A 456 14.33 6.38 -10.31
C ARG A 456 13.25 7.26 -10.91
N ASP A 457 12.12 7.36 -10.26
CA ASP A 457 11.02 8.28 -10.59
C ASP A 457 11.07 9.54 -9.70
N ALA A 458 10.12 10.46 -9.95
CA ALA A 458 9.93 11.68 -9.18
C ALA A 458 9.37 11.47 -7.76
N ALA A 459 8.71 10.35 -7.48
CA ALA A 459 8.21 9.97 -6.15
C ALA A 459 9.33 9.41 -5.25
N GLY A 460 10.45 9.00 -5.85
CA GLY A 460 11.63 8.47 -5.18
C GLY A 460 11.69 6.94 -5.17
N ASN A 461 10.80 6.24 -5.89
CA ASN A 461 10.92 4.79 -6.06
C ASN A 461 12.10 4.50 -6.99
N ARG A 462 12.56 3.24 -6.96
CA ARG A 462 13.81 2.86 -7.64
C ARG A 462 13.77 1.43 -8.14
N SER A 463 14.27 1.26 -9.36
CA SER A 463 14.54 -0.06 -9.93
C SER A 463 15.58 -0.84 -9.12
N GLN A 464 15.74 -2.12 -9.48
CA GLN A 464 16.92 -2.88 -9.08
C GLN A 464 18.20 -2.24 -9.64
N TYR A 465 19.32 -2.49 -8.96
CA TYR A 465 20.63 -2.10 -9.45
C TYR A 465 21.13 -3.09 -10.48
N HIS A 466 21.75 -2.56 -11.52
CA HIS A 466 22.38 -3.35 -12.56
C HIS A 466 23.78 -2.85 -12.86
N THR A 467 24.63 -3.70 -13.40
CA THR A 467 26.03 -3.36 -13.67
C THR A 467 26.32 -3.40 -15.16
N VAL A 468 26.85 -2.31 -15.68
CA VAL A 468 27.38 -2.18 -17.04
C VAL A 468 28.90 -2.18 -16.96
N LYS A 469 29.57 -2.91 -17.86
CA LYS A 469 31.02 -2.80 -18.02
C LYS A 469 31.35 -1.59 -18.88
N VAL A 470 32.24 -0.74 -18.42
CA VAL A 470 32.76 0.39 -19.19
C VAL A 470 34.26 0.23 -19.36
N THR A 471 34.72 0.08 -20.60
CA THR A 471 36.14 -0.04 -20.92
C THR A 471 36.66 1.27 -21.48
N ILE A 472 37.55 1.92 -20.75
CA ILE A 472 38.27 3.09 -21.23
C ILE A 472 39.39 2.62 -22.17
N VAL A 473 39.38 3.14 -23.39
CA VAL A 473 40.38 2.85 -24.43
C VAL A 473 41.14 4.12 -24.79
N LYS A 474 42.36 3.94 -25.29
CA LYS A 474 43.22 5.06 -25.72
C LYS A 474 42.80 5.66 -27.04
#